data_AF-W4L9Q6-F1
#
_entry.id   AF-W4L9Q6-F1
#
_cell.length_a   1.000
_cell.length_b   1.000
_cell.length_c   1.000
_cell.angle_alpha   90.00
_cell.angle_beta   90.00
_cell.angle_gamma   90.00
#
_symmetry.space_group_name_H-M   'P 1'
#
loop_
_entity.id
_entity.type
_entity.pdbx_description
1 polymer ?
#
loop_
_entity_poly.entity_id
_entity_poly.type
_entity_poly.pdbx_seq_one_letter_code
_entity_poly.pdbx_strand_id
1 'polypeptide(L)' 'MTEIDTRDTNDFIHQLTEALTTIDGWAQLSLMSLPQNEPERVKIEHLRRVVQNTMIRVHGFMDSH' A
#
# COMPACT_ATOMS: atom_id res chain seq x y z
N MET A 1 -19.05 -19.78 3.80
CA MET A 1 -18.49 -18.93 2.74
C MET A 1 -18.46 -19.78 1.49
N THR A 2 -19.07 -19.34 0.40
CA THR A 2 -19.08 -20.10 -0.86
C THR A 2 -17.75 -19.92 -1.57
N GLU A 3 -17.31 -20.87 -2.41
CA GLU A 3 -16.04 -20.75 -3.16
C GLU A 3 -15.96 -19.49 -4.04
N ILE A 4 -17.12 -18.95 -4.44
CA ILE A 4 -17.23 -17.70 -5.20
C ILE A 4 -16.86 -16.51 -4.31
N ASP A 5 -17.33 -16.46 -3.06
CA ASP A 5 -16.99 -15.40 -2.10
C ASP A 5 -15.48 -15.35 -1.79
N THR A 6 -14.84 -16.52 -1.74
CA THR A 6 -13.39 -16.63 -1.48
C THR A 6 -12.57 -16.12 -2.66
N ARG A 7 -13.00 -16.41 -3.89
CA ARG A 7 -12.32 -15.96 -5.11
C ARG A 7 -12.40 -14.44 -5.28
N ASP A 8 -13.57 -13.86 -5.10
CA ASP A 8 -13.77 -12.41 -5.20
C ASP A 8 -12.97 -11.66 -4.12
N THR A 9 -12.87 -12.23 -2.92
CA THR A 9 -12.03 -11.68 -1.84
C THR A 9 -10.55 -11.71 -2.21
N ASN A 10 -10.05 -12.81 -2.78
CA ASN A 10 -8.65 -12.92 -3.17
C ASN A 10 -8.29 -11.96 -4.32
N ASP A 11 -9.17 -11.85 -5.32
CA ASP A 11 -8.97 -10.92 -6.44
C ASP A 11 -8.96 -9.46 -5.95
N PHE A 12 -9.85 -9.10 -5.01
CA PHE A 12 -9.86 -7.78 -4.39
C PHE A 12 -8.56 -7.50 -3.60
N ILE A 13 -8.11 -8.45 -2.79
CA ILE A 13 -6.88 -8.32 -2.00
C ILE A 13 -5.64 -8.18 -2.90
N HIS A 14 -5.61 -8.89 -4.03
CA HIS A 14 -4.54 -8.73 -5.02
C HIS A 14 -4.52 -7.32 -5.62
N GLN A 15 -5.67 -6.81 -6.07
CA GLN A 15 -5.78 -5.45 -6.61
C GLN A 15 -5.39 -4.38 -5.58
N LEU A 16 -5.78 -4.57 -4.31
CA LEU A 16 -5.39 -3.67 -3.23
C LEU A 16 -3.87 -3.68 -3.02
N THR A 17 -3.24 -4.85 -3.08
CA THR A 17 -1.79 -5.00 -2.94
C THR A 17 -1.04 -4.30 -4.08
N GLU A 18 -1.50 -4.46 -5.32
CA GLU A 18 -0.93 -3.77 -6.49
C GLU A 18 -1.07 -2.24 -6.37
N ALA A 19 -2.23 -1.75 -5.94
CA ALA A 19 -2.47 -0.32 -5.75
C ALA A 19 -1.55 0.25 -4.67
N LEU A 20 -1.43 -0.40 -3.51
CA LEU A 20 -0.56 0.05 -2.42
C LEU A 20 0.92 0.05 -2.84
N THR A 21 1.36 -0.99 -3.56
CA THR A 21 2.73 -1.09 -4.10
C THR A 21 3.03 0.06 -5.07
N THR A 22 2.07 0.37 -5.95
CA THR A 22 2.19 1.48 -6.90
C THR A 22 2.32 2.83 -6.18
N ILE A 23 1.49 3.05 -5.14
CA ILE A 23 1.54 4.29 -4.35
C ILE A 23 2.86 4.41 -3.58
N ASP A 24 3.37 3.33 -2.96
CA ASP A 24 4.69 3.36 -2.29
C ASP A 24 5.81 3.70 -3.27
N GLY A 25 5.77 3.14 -4.49
CA GLY A 25 6.70 3.46 -5.56
C GLY A 25 6.68 4.93 -5.96
N TRP A 26 5.50 5.52 -6.16
CA TRP A 26 5.36 6.95 -6.46
C TRP A 26 5.82 7.85 -5.31
N ALA A 27 5.53 7.47 -4.07
CA ALA A 27 6.00 8.18 -2.88
C ALA A 27 7.54 8.15 -2.79
N GLN A 28 8.16 6.99 -3.03
CA GLN A 28 9.61 6.85 -3.05
C GLN A 28 10.25 7.72 -4.13
N LEU A 29 9.73 7.71 -5.36
CA LEU A 29 10.22 8.55 -6.46
C LEU A 29 10.09 10.05 -6.13
N SER A 30 8.98 10.45 -5.51
CA SER A 30 8.76 11.84 -5.10
C SER A 30 9.72 12.28 -3.98
N LEU A 31 10.05 11.39 -3.04
CA LEU A 31 11.01 11.69 -1.97
C LEU A 31 12.46 11.76 -2.45
N MET A 32 12.78 11.12 -3.59
CA MET A 32 14.09 11.21 -4.24
C MET A 32 14.29 12.56 -4.94
N SER A 33 13.22 13.18 -5.44
CA SER A 33 13.29 14.47 -6.13
C SER A 33 13.13 15.68 -5.20
N LEU A 34 12.53 15.51 -4.03
CA LEU A 34 12.28 16.59 -3.09
C LEU A 34 13.47 16.88 -2.15
N PRO A 35 13.91 18.16 -2.04
CA PRO A 35 14.83 18.59 -1.00
C PRO A 35 14.33 18.24 0.41
N GLN A 36 15.28 18.06 1.35
CA GLN A 36 14.97 17.67 2.74
C GLN A 36 14.08 18.67 3.49
N ASN A 37 14.08 19.93 3.06
CA ASN A 37 13.48 21.04 3.79
C ASN A 37 12.08 21.40 3.27
N GLU A 38 11.57 20.67 2.27
CA GLU A 38 10.26 20.93 1.67
C GLU A 38 9.12 20.41 2.55
N PRO A 39 8.09 21.22 2.86
CA PRO A 39 6.90 20.76 3.60
C PRO A 39 6.21 19.54 2.96
N GLU A 40 6.24 19.45 1.64
CA GLU A 40 5.68 18.35 0.84
C GLU A 40 6.34 17.01 1.18
N ARG A 41 7.63 17.02 1.54
CA ARG A 41 8.37 15.82 1.93
C ARG A 41 7.71 15.13 3.13
N VAL A 42 7.36 15.89 4.17
CA VAL A 42 6.73 15.35 5.40
C VAL A 42 5.38 14.72 5.08
N LYS A 43 4.61 15.32 4.16
CA LYS A 43 3.32 14.78 3.71
C LYS A 43 3.50 13.44 2.99
N ILE A 44 4.51 13.34 2.11
CA ILE A 44 4.79 12.13 1.35
C ILE A 44 5.38 11.04 2.24
N GLU A 45 6.25 11.38 3.20
CA GLU A 45 6.74 10.44 4.22
C GLU A 45 5.59 9.89 5.08
N HIS A 46 4.62 10.73 5.44
CA HIS A 46 3.42 10.29 6.14
C HIS A 46 2.56 9.35 5.28
N LEU A 47 2.28 9.72 4.02
CA LEU A 47 1.56 8.88 3.07
C LEU A 47 2.23 7.50 2.96
N ARG A 48 3.55 7.49 2.77
CA ARG A 48 4.34 6.26 2.64
C ARG A 48 4.20 5.36 3.86
N ARG A 49 4.27 5.94 5.08
CA ARG A 49 4.06 5.20 6.33
C ARG A 49 2.67 4.57 6.41
N VAL A 50 1.62 5.30 6.02
CA VAL A 50 0.25 4.78 6.01
C VAL A 50 0.10 3.62 5.03
N VAL A 51 0.66 3.76 3.82
CA VAL A 51 0.65 2.71 2.78
C VAL A 51 1.36 1.46 3.28
N GLN A 52 2.57 1.58 3.84
CA GLN A 52 3.35 0.47 4.38
C GLN A 52 2.62 -0.26 5.52
N ASN A 53 2.04 0.49 6.46
CA ASN A 53 1.23 -0.09 7.53
C ASN A 53 0.01 -0.85 7.00
N THR A 54 -0.58 -0.36 5.91
CA THR A 54 -1.73 -1.01 5.26
C THR A 54 -1.30 -2.29 4.55
N MET A 55 -0.18 -2.27 3.82
CA MET A 55 0.37 -3.48 3.18
C MET A 55 0.65 -4.60 4.19
N ILE A 56 1.22 -4.28 5.36
CA ILE A 56 1.44 -5.26 6.43
C ILE A 56 0.12 -5.92 6.87
N ARG A 57 -0.96 -5.14 6.99
CA ARG A 57 -2.28 -5.67 7.37
C ARG A 57 -2.88 -6.54 6.28
N VAL A 58 -2.73 -6.15 5.02
CA VAL A 58 -3.21 -6.91 3.86
C VAL A 58 -2.48 -8.26 3.77
N HIS A 59 -1.15 -8.27 3.88
CA HIS A 59 -0.38 -9.52 3.93
C HIS A 59 -0.75 -10.39 5.14
N GLY A 60 -0.90 -9.78 6.33
CA GLY A 60 -1.33 -10.53 7.52
C GLY A 60 -2.72 -11.15 7.38
N PHE A 61 -3.63 -10.52 6.63
CA PHE A 61 -4.93 -11.11 6.29
C PHE A 61 -4.77 -12.31 5.35
N MET A 62 -3.95 -12.18 4.30
CA MET A 62 -3.65 -13.27 3.35
C MET A 62 -3.02 -14.48 4.03
N ASP A 63 -2.06 -14.28 4.94
CA ASP A 63 -1.37 -15.38 5.62
C ASP A 63 -2.28 -16.15 6.61
N SER A 64 -3.43 -15.57 6.99
CA SER A 64 -4.36 -16.11 7.98
C SER A 64 -5.55 -16.89 7.39
N HIS A 65 -5.70 -16.89 6.06
CA HIS A 65 -6.81 -17.53 5.31
C HIS A 65 -6.27 -18.50 4.25
#